data_AF-A0A7Y5QCB2-F1
#
_entry.id   AF-A0A7Y5QCB2-F1
#
_cell.length_a   1.000
_cell.length_b   1.000
_cell.length_c   1.000
_cell.angle_alpha   90.00
_cell.angle_beta   90.00
_cell.angle_gamma   90.00
#
_symmetry.space_group_name_H-M   'P 1'
#
loop_
_entity.id
_entity.type
_entity.pdbx_description
1 polymer ?
#
loop_
_entity_poly.entity_id
_entity_poly.type
_entity_poly.pdbx_seq_one_letter_code
_entity_poly.pdbx_strand_id
1 'polypeptide(L)'
;MIQLSALMWTMALFFGMIGYLRGWNRELVSTAGIVLGLFALFQFDTLLRGVLLSNVPRDQVFFVQSLFFILIVYFAYQERTIIGGGGGRRRDEGRDELQNKILGAILGFINGYLIWGSIWYFLDINEYPLAPQVIAPSPGSPSDQARNILPLVLLGGGPAGNGDLLAVAVIVLFVIVLIII
;
A
#
# COMPACT_ATOMS: atom_id res chain seq x y z
N MET A 1 21.43 -7.91 12.47
CA MET A 1 19.96 -7.75 12.45
C MET A 1 19.60 -7.03 11.17
N ILE A 2 18.62 -7.53 10.41
CA ILE A 2 18.19 -6.88 9.16
C ILE A 2 17.36 -5.64 9.53
N GLN A 3 17.63 -4.52 8.87
CA GLN A 3 16.89 -3.28 9.07
C GLN A 3 15.49 -3.39 8.45
N LEU A 4 14.45 -2.93 9.17
CA LEU A 4 13.08 -2.93 8.66
C LEU A 4 12.92 -2.04 7.42
N SER A 5 13.65 -0.92 7.39
CA SER A 5 13.74 -0.07 6.20
C SER A 5 14.30 -0.82 4.99
N ALA A 6 15.33 -1.65 5.18
CA ALA A 6 15.91 -2.45 4.11
C ALA A 6 14.92 -3.51 3.59
N LEU A 7 14.17 -4.16 4.48
CA LEU A 7 13.11 -5.10 4.10
C LEU A 7 12.02 -4.41 3.28
N MET A 8 11.53 -3.24 3.73
CA MET A 8 10.51 -2.46 3.04
C MET A 8 10.93 -2.12 1.61
N TRP A 9 12.14 -1.57 1.42
CA TRP A 9 12.63 -1.20 0.09
C TRP A 9 12.90 -2.42 -0.80
N THR A 10 13.37 -3.51 -0.21
CA THR A 10 13.58 -4.78 -0.95
C THR A 10 12.25 -5.32 -1.48
N MET A 11 11.21 -5.32 -0.64
CA MET A 11 9.88 -5.75 -1.05
C MET A 11 9.24 -4.79 -2.07
N ALA A 12 9.44 -3.48 -1.92
CA ALA A 12 9.05 -2.51 -2.95
C ALA A 12 9.71 -2.84 -4.29
N LEU A 13 11.00 -3.19 -4.30
CA LEU A 13 11.71 -3.59 -5.52
C LEU A 13 11.14 -4.87 -6.13
N PHE A 14 10.80 -5.89 -5.33
CA PHE A 14 10.12 -7.09 -5.81
C PHE A 14 8.78 -6.79 -6.47
N PHE A 15 7.97 -5.93 -5.86
CA PHE A 15 6.70 -5.50 -6.47
C PHE A 15 6.92 -4.66 -7.73
N GLY A 16 8.02 -3.91 -7.83
CA GLY A 16 8.43 -3.26 -9.08
C GLY A 16 8.70 -4.27 -10.19
N MET A 17 9.35 -5.39 -9.89
CA MET A 17 9.52 -6.48 -10.88
C MET A 17 8.19 -7.12 -11.27
N ILE A 18 7.26 -7.30 -10.33
CA ILE A 18 5.91 -7.80 -10.61
C ILE A 18 5.15 -6.82 -11.52
N GLY A 19 5.22 -5.52 -11.22
CA GLY A 19 4.58 -4.48 -12.00
C GLY A 19 5.12 -4.36 -13.42
N TYR A 20 6.43 -4.59 -13.61
CA TYR A 20 7.05 -4.67 -14.93
C TYR A 20 6.40 -5.75 -15.82
N LEU A 21 6.07 -6.90 -15.24
CA LEU A 21 5.45 -8.02 -15.94
C LEU A 21 3.94 -7.83 -16.15
N ARG A 22 3.25 -7.15 -15.23
CA ARG A 22 1.79 -6.98 -15.24
C ARG A 22 1.31 -5.81 -16.10
N GLY A 23 2.13 -4.77 -16.24
CA GLY A 23 1.81 -3.56 -17.00
C GLY A 23 1.12 -2.47 -16.17
N TRP A 24 1.28 -1.22 -16.62
CA TRP A 24 0.92 -0.03 -15.84
C TRP A 24 -0.58 0.13 -15.55
N ASN A 25 -1.47 -0.10 -16.52
CA ASN A 25 -2.92 0.06 -16.33
C ASN A 25 -3.44 -0.76 -15.14
N ARG A 26 -3.00 -2.01 -15.04
CA ARG A 26 -3.45 -2.93 -13.98
C ARG A 26 -2.88 -2.57 -12.61
N GLU A 27 -1.60 -2.18 -12.58
CA GLU A 27 -0.97 -1.71 -11.35
C GLU A 27 -1.58 -0.40 -10.86
N LEU A 28 -1.99 0.50 -11.76
CA LEU A 28 -2.65 1.76 -11.39
C LEU A 28 -4.01 1.56 -10.74
N VAL A 29 -4.84 0.66 -11.31
CA VAL A 29 -6.12 0.26 -10.70
C VAL A 29 -5.87 -0.36 -9.32
N SER A 30 -4.83 -1.19 -9.19
CA SER A 30 -4.43 -1.77 -7.92
C SER A 30 -3.98 -0.68 -6.93
N THR A 31 -3.20 0.31 -7.37
CA THR A 31 -2.79 1.47 -6.55
C THR A 31 -3.99 2.20 -5.98
N ALA A 32 -5.00 2.48 -6.81
CA ALA A 32 -6.23 3.13 -6.36
C ALA A 32 -6.97 2.30 -5.31
N GLY A 33 -7.06 0.98 -5.52
CA GLY A 33 -7.66 0.06 -4.56
C GLY A 33 -6.90 -0.02 -3.22
N ILE A 34 -5.57 -0.03 -3.27
CA ILE A 34 -4.72 -0.01 -2.07
C ILE A 34 -4.92 1.29 -1.30
N VAL A 35 -4.84 2.45 -1.98
CA VAL A 35 -5.00 3.75 -1.33
C VAL A 35 -6.41 3.92 -0.75
N LEU A 36 -7.45 3.44 -1.44
CA LEU A 36 -8.81 3.41 -0.91
C LEU A 36 -8.93 2.47 0.30
N GLY A 37 -8.25 1.31 0.29
CA GLY A 37 -8.16 0.43 1.44
C GLY A 37 -7.50 1.08 2.65
N LEU A 38 -6.40 1.79 2.43
CA LEU A 38 -5.73 2.57 3.46
C LEU A 38 -6.62 3.69 4.01
N PHE A 39 -7.35 4.39 3.14
CA PHE A 39 -8.33 5.39 3.55
C PHE A 39 -9.42 4.80 4.42
N ALA A 40 -10.02 3.68 3.99
CA ALA A 40 -11.06 3.01 4.75
C ALA A 40 -10.54 2.58 6.14
N LEU A 41 -9.36 1.96 6.19
CA LEU A 41 -8.75 1.56 7.47
C LEU A 41 -8.45 2.74 8.37
N PHE A 42 -7.97 3.84 7.81
CA PHE A 42 -7.67 5.06 8.57
C PHE A 42 -8.95 5.73 9.10
N GLN A 43 -9.92 5.97 8.23
CA GLN A 43 -11.17 6.66 8.56
C GLN A 43 -12.04 5.86 9.54
N PHE A 44 -12.05 4.53 9.39
CA PHE A 44 -12.84 3.64 10.23
C PHE A 44 -12.05 3.03 11.39
N ASP A 45 -10.79 3.42 11.64
CA ASP A 45 -9.98 2.84 12.72
C ASP A 45 -10.68 2.91 14.08
N THR A 46 -11.32 4.05 14.39
CA THR A 46 -12.09 4.24 15.63
C THR A 46 -13.25 3.25 15.75
N LEU A 47 -13.99 3.02 14.67
CA LEU A 47 -15.09 2.04 14.64
C LEU A 47 -14.57 0.60 14.68
N LEU A 48 -13.51 0.29 13.93
CA LEU A 48 -12.89 -1.02 13.91
C LEU A 48 -12.38 -1.39 15.31
N ARG A 49 -11.69 -0.47 15.98
CA ARG A 49 -11.19 -0.66 17.34
C ARG A 49 -12.31 -0.72 18.37
N GLY A 50 -13.32 0.14 18.24
CA GLY A 50 -14.44 0.22 19.18
C GLY A 50 -15.44 -0.93 19.09
N VAL A 51 -15.59 -1.57 17.93
CA VAL A 51 -16.61 -2.62 17.69
C VAL A 51 -15.99 -4.01 17.53
N LEU A 52 -14.98 -4.14 16.66
CA LEU A 52 -14.41 -5.45 16.32
C LEU A 52 -13.25 -5.83 17.23
N LEU A 53 -12.47 -4.85 17.70
CA LEU A 53 -11.28 -5.10 18.50
C LEU A 53 -11.47 -4.82 19.99
N SER A 54 -12.68 -4.46 20.43
CA SER A 54 -12.96 -4.14 21.84
C SER A 54 -12.68 -5.32 22.78
N ASN A 55 -12.83 -6.55 22.28
CA ASN A 55 -12.56 -7.80 23.00
C ASN A 55 -11.26 -8.48 22.56
N VAL A 56 -10.49 -7.87 21.66
CA VAL A 56 -9.26 -8.47 21.12
C VAL A 56 -8.07 -8.02 21.97
N PRO A 57 -7.22 -8.95 22.43
CA PRO A 57 -5.96 -8.63 23.11
C PRO A 57 -5.10 -7.67 22.29
N ARG A 58 -4.44 -6.70 22.94
CA ARG A 58 -3.67 -5.65 22.24
C ARG A 58 -2.58 -6.19 21.31
N ASP A 59 -1.98 -7.31 21.67
CA ASP A 59 -1.00 -8.06 20.88
C ASP A 59 -1.59 -8.65 19.58
N GLN A 60 -2.91 -8.91 19.55
CA GLN A 60 -3.60 -9.48 18.40
C GLN A 60 -4.19 -8.44 17.46
N VAL A 61 -4.32 -7.19 17.91
CA VAL A 61 -4.89 -6.09 17.11
C VAL A 61 -4.13 -5.88 15.79
N PHE A 62 -2.79 -5.96 15.84
CA PHE A 62 -1.95 -5.87 14.65
C PHE A 62 -2.31 -6.92 13.59
N PHE A 63 -2.54 -8.18 14.00
CA PHE A 63 -2.84 -9.27 13.07
C PHE A 63 -4.18 -9.05 12.40
N VAL A 64 -5.18 -8.60 13.15
CA VAL A 64 -6.51 -8.33 12.59
C VAL A 64 -6.45 -7.17 11.60
N GLN A 65 -5.80 -6.05 11.96
CA GLN A 65 -5.62 -4.91 11.05
C GLN A 65 -4.86 -5.29 9.78
N SER A 66 -3.76 -6.01 9.92
CA SER A 66 -2.96 -6.48 8.79
C SER A 66 -3.73 -7.47 7.92
N LEU A 67 -4.53 -8.35 8.52
CA LEU A 67 -5.39 -9.28 7.78
C LEU A 67 -6.44 -8.54 6.94
N PHE A 68 -7.15 -7.59 7.53
CA PHE A 68 -8.11 -6.76 6.78
C PHE A 68 -7.42 -6.00 5.63
N PHE A 69 -6.26 -5.40 5.91
CA PHE A 69 -5.50 -4.70 4.89
C PHE A 69 -5.08 -5.64 3.75
N ILE A 70 -4.50 -6.80 4.07
CA ILE A 70 -4.08 -7.79 3.08
C ILE A 70 -5.28 -8.30 2.27
N LEU A 71 -6.44 -8.50 2.88
CA LEU A 71 -7.66 -8.88 2.15
C LEU A 71 -8.09 -7.78 1.17
N ILE A 72 -8.06 -6.52 1.58
CA ILE A 72 -8.39 -5.40 0.67
C ILE A 72 -7.36 -5.32 -0.47
N VAL A 73 -6.06 -5.39 -0.16
CA VAL A 73 -4.98 -5.42 -1.16
C VAL A 73 -5.16 -6.59 -2.11
N TYR A 74 -5.48 -7.77 -1.59
CA TYR A 74 -5.75 -8.96 -2.40
C TYR A 74 -6.90 -8.71 -3.38
N PHE A 75 -8.01 -8.14 -2.92
CA PHE A 75 -9.12 -7.78 -3.81
C PHE A 75 -8.78 -6.65 -4.79
N ALA A 76 -7.93 -5.70 -4.41
CA ALA A 76 -7.44 -4.65 -5.31
C ALA A 76 -6.53 -5.22 -6.42
N TYR A 77 -5.75 -6.25 -6.11
CA TYR A 77 -4.92 -6.99 -7.08
C TYR A 77 -5.71 -8.02 -7.89
N GLN A 78 -6.80 -8.55 -7.35
CA GLN A 78 -7.71 -9.45 -8.05
C GLN A 78 -8.38 -8.70 -9.19
N GLU A 79 -7.85 -8.88 -10.39
CA GLU A 79 -8.41 -8.36 -11.61
C GLU A 79 -9.81 -8.97 -11.83
N ARG A 80 -10.87 -8.20 -11.56
CA ARG A 80 -12.16 -8.50 -12.19
C ARG A 80 -11.98 -8.18 -13.66
N THR A 81 -11.91 -9.22 -14.49
CA THR A 81 -11.87 -9.18 -15.97
C THR A 81 -13.17 -8.61 -16.58
N ILE A 82 -13.86 -7.73 -15.85
CA ILE A 82 -15.16 -7.20 -16.20
C ILE A 82 -14.89 -5.86 -16.89
N ILE A 83 -14.99 -5.90 -18.23
CA ILE A 83 -15.03 -4.79 -19.19
C ILE A 83 -13.71 -4.51 -19.91
N GLY A 84 -13.73 -4.73 -21.23
CA GLY A 84 -12.88 -3.99 -22.15
C GLY A 84 -11.90 -4.80 -22.99
N GLY A 85 -12.30 -5.96 -23.52
CA GLY A 85 -11.74 -6.37 -24.80
C GLY A 85 -12.05 -5.30 -25.85
N GLY A 86 -11.01 -4.65 -26.39
CA GLY A 86 -11.11 -3.83 -27.61
C GLY A 86 -10.88 -2.34 -27.40
N GLY A 87 -9.70 -1.85 -27.84
CA GLY A 87 -9.38 -0.43 -27.80
C GLY A 87 -8.14 -0.02 -28.59
N GLY A 88 -8.03 -0.45 -29.85
CA GLY A 88 -7.20 0.25 -30.84
C GLY A 88 -5.82 -0.34 -31.15
N ARG A 89 -5.74 -1.03 -32.30
CA ARG A 89 -4.49 -1.17 -33.06
C ARG A 89 -3.92 0.21 -33.41
N ARG A 90 -2.77 0.57 -32.85
CA ARG A 90 -1.78 1.50 -33.43
C ARG A 90 -0.40 0.94 -33.05
N ARG A 91 0.24 0.14 -33.92
CA ARG A 91 1.35 0.58 -34.76
C ARG A 91 2.35 1.52 -34.05
N ASP A 92 2.99 1.05 -32.98
CA ASP A 92 4.36 1.45 -32.60
C ASP A 92 5.00 0.40 -31.65
N GLU A 93 5.23 -0.80 -32.19
CA GLU A 93 5.32 -2.09 -31.47
C GLU A 93 6.58 -2.34 -30.61
N GLY A 94 7.40 -1.33 -30.30
CA GLY A 94 8.60 -1.54 -29.48
C GLY A 94 8.84 -0.50 -28.38
N ARG A 95 8.60 0.79 -28.68
CA ARG A 95 8.78 1.88 -27.70
C ARG A 95 7.63 1.93 -26.71
N ASP A 96 6.40 1.72 -27.19
CA ASP A 96 5.19 1.71 -26.36
C ASP A 96 5.18 0.52 -25.39
N GLU A 97 5.72 -0.62 -25.80
CA GLU A 97 5.80 -1.80 -24.93
C GLU A 97 6.82 -1.61 -23.80
N LEU A 98 8.02 -1.09 -24.10
CA LEU A 98 9.02 -0.79 -23.07
C LEU A 98 8.52 0.28 -22.10
N GLN A 99 7.88 1.34 -22.60
CA GLN A 99 7.26 2.37 -21.78
C GLN A 99 6.19 1.79 -20.84
N ASN A 100 5.29 0.96 -21.37
CA ASN A 100 4.23 0.33 -20.58
C ASN A 100 4.78 -0.56 -19.47
N LYS A 101 5.87 -1.29 -19.72
CA LYS A 101 6.53 -2.13 -18.73
C LYS A 101 7.29 -1.31 -17.68
N ILE A 102 8.01 -0.26 -18.08
CA ILE A 102 8.72 0.62 -17.13
C ILE A 102 7.73 1.35 -16.22
N LEU A 103 6.63 1.88 -16.77
CA LEU A 103 5.57 2.50 -15.97
C LEU A 103 4.94 1.48 -15.01
N GLY A 104 4.71 0.26 -15.47
CA GLY A 104 4.30 -0.85 -14.62
C GLY A 104 5.28 -1.10 -13.49
N ALA A 105 6.58 -1.06 -13.75
CA ALA A 105 7.61 -1.26 -12.73
C ALA A 105 7.61 -0.15 -11.66
N ILE A 106 7.44 1.10 -12.07
CA ILE A 106 7.36 2.24 -11.15
C ILE A 106 6.10 2.13 -10.28
N LEU A 107 4.94 1.85 -10.88
CA LEU A 107 3.70 1.68 -10.14
C LEU A 107 3.74 0.47 -9.21
N GLY A 108 4.31 -0.65 -9.66
CA GLY A 108 4.55 -1.82 -8.82
C GLY A 108 5.44 -1.48 -7.64
N PHE A 109 6.52 -0.72 -7.84
CA PHE A 109 7.39 -0.28 -6.75
C PHE A 109 6.64 0.58 -5.72
N ILE A 110 5.83 1.53 -6.20
CA ILE A 110 4.97 2.36 -5.35
C ILE A 110 3.98 1.47 -4.58
N ASN A 111 3.35 0.50 -5.23
CA ASN A 111 2.42 -0.41 -4.59
C ASN A 111 3.08 -1.26 -3.51
N GLY A 112 4.27 -1.81 -3.79
CA GLY A 112 5.04 -2.55 -2.79
C GLY A 112 5.42 -1.69 -1.58
N TYR A 113 5.82 -0.44 -1.81
CA TYR A 113 6.06 0.53 -0.75
C TYR A 113 4.78 0.85 0.05
N LEU A 114 3.63 1.06 -0.62
CA LEU A 114 2.34 1.28 0.05
C LEU A 114 1.94 0.08 0.92
N ILE A 115 2.11 -1.14 0.41
CA ILE A 115 1.72 -2.36 1.13
C ILE A 115 2.65 -2.60 2.32
N TRP A 116 3.95 -2.73 2.08
CA TRP A 116 4.90 -3.08 3.13
C TRP A 116 5.15 -1.95 4.11
N GLY A 117 5.12 -0.70 3.65
CA GLY A 117 5.16 0.47 4.50
C GLY A 117 3.93 0.57 5.41
N SER A 118 2.74 0.20 4.92
CA SER A 118 1.53 0.22 5.77
C SER A 118 1.51 -0.93 6.78
N ILE A 119 1.98 -2.13 6.39
CA ILE A 119 2.16 -3.24 7.35
C ILE A 119 3.15 -2.84 8.45
N TRP A 120 4.26 -2.20 8.08
CA TRP A 120 5.21 -1.70 9.07
C TRP A 120 4.61 -0.58 9.93
N TYR A 121 3.82 0.33 9.35
CA TYR A 121 3.07 1.31 10.13
C TYR A 121 2.16 0.65 11.18
N PHE A 122 1.45 -0.43 10.83
CA PHE A 122 0.64 -1.17 11.79
C PHE A 122 1.47 -1.83 12.89
N LEU A 123 2.71 -2.24 12.63
CA LEU A 123 3.63 -2.70 13.68
C LEU A 123 4.02 -1.57 14.63
N ASP A 124 4.33 -0.38 14.09
CA ASP A 124 4.80 0.77 14.87
C ASP A 124 3.70 1.31 15.81
N ILE A 125 2.46 1.50 15.30
CA ILE A 125 1.34 1.99 16.12
C ILE A 125 0.88 1.01 17.21
N ASN A 126 1.19 -0.29 17.05
CA ASN A 126 0.86 -1.32 18.03
C ASN A 126 2.09 -1.71 18.88
N GLU A 127 3.13 -0.86 18.91
CA GLU A 127 4.32 -1.02 19.76
C GLU A 127 5.10 -2.33 19.54
N TYR A 128 5.16 -2.83 18.30
CA TYR A 128 5.91 -4.02 17.91
C TYR A 128 5.51 -5.29 18.69
N PRO A 129 4.28 -5.81 18.49
CA PRO A 129 3.75 -6.96 19.23
C PRO A 129 4.44 -8.29 18.91
N LEU A 130 5.31 -8.31 17.89
CA LEU A 130 6.09 -9.47 17.44
C LEU A 130 7.48 -9.54 18.10
N ALA A 131 7.71 -8.82 19.20
CA ALA A 131 8.96 -8.95 19.95
C ALA A 131 9.05 -10.37 20.59
N PRO A 132 10.21 -11.05 20.53
CA PRO A 132 11.53 -10.55 20.12
C PRO A 132 11.89 -10.75 18.63
N GLN A 133 11.03 -11.35 17.81
CA GLN A 133 11.31 -11.65 16.40
C GLN A 133 11.43 -10.37 15.56
N VAL A 134 10.55 -9.39 15.81
CA VAL A 134 10.61 -8.05 15.22
C VAL A 134 10.56 -7.03 16.34
N ILE A 135 11.63 -6.26 16.48
CA ILE A 135 11.77 -5.26 17.55
C ILE A 135 11.72 -3.84 16.99
N ALA A 136 11.39 -2.89 17.87
CA ALA A 136 11.44 -1.48 17.55
C ALA A 136 12.85 -1.05 17.07
N PRO A 137 12.96 -0.23 16.02
CA PRO A 137 14.21 0.39 15.60
C PRO A 137 14.88 1.12 16.75
N SER A 138 16.20 0.97 16.88
CA SER A 138 16.96 1.76 17.85
C SER A 138 16.94 3.24 17.47
N PRO A 139 16.86 4.18 18.43
CA PRO A 139 16.87 5.60 18.15
C PRO A 139 18.06 6.03 17.27
N GLY A 140 17.81 6.83 16.25
CA GLY A 140 18.84 7.32 15.31
C GLY A 140 19.29 6.32 14.24
N SER A 141 18.76 5.08 14.24
CA SER A 141 19.03 4.12 13.17
C SER A 141 18.34 4.51 11.85
N PRO A 142 18.78 3.99 10.69
CA PRO A 142 18.10 4.25 9.42
C PRO A 142 16.64 3.81 9.41
N SER A 143 16.28 2.75 10.15
CA SER A 143 14.89 2.32 10.27
C SER A 143 14.06 3.25 11.16
N ASP A 144 14.66 3.91 12.15
CA ASP A 144 13.99 4.92 12.96
C ASP A 144 13.63 6.16 12.11
N GLN A 145 14.57 6.63 11.29
CA GLN A 145 14.35 7.75 10.36
C GLN A 145 13.30 7.41 9.30
N ALA A 146 13.29 6.15 8.84
CA ALA A 146 12.35 5.71 7.81
C ALA A 146 10.89 5.62 8.31
N ARG A 147 10.62 5.71 9.62
CA ARG A 147 9.24 5.78 10.13
C ARG A 147 8.50 7.04 9.65
N ASN A 148 9.23 8.12 9.43
CA ASN A 148 8.67 9.40 8.95
C ASN A 148 8.21 9.34 7.49
N ILE A 149 8.70 8.36 6.73
CA ILE A 149 8.32 8.14 5.34
C ILE A 149 7.39 6.96 5.19
N LEU A 150 6.71 6.50 6.25
CA LEU A 150 5.71 5.45 6.11
C LEU A 150 4.45 6.00 5.40
N PRO A 151 3.77 5.21 4.55
CA PRO A 151 2.63 5.67 3.76
C PRO A 151 1.55 6.38 4.58
N LEU A 152 1.14 5.82 5.71
CA LEU A 152 0.10 6.40 6.56
C LEU A 152 0.59 7.60 7.38
N VAL A 153 1.90 7.70 7.61
CA VAL A 153 2.49 8.90 8.22
C VAL A 153 2.47 10.05 7.22
N LEU A 154 2.87 9.81 5.97
CA LEU A 154 2.90 10.83 4.91
C LEU A 154 1.50 11.23 4.44
N LEU A 155 0.63 10.25 4.17
CA LEU A 155 -0.70 10.50 3.59
C LEU A 155 -1.75 10.74 4.67
N GLY A 156 -1.71 9.98 5.76
CA GLY A 156 -2.69 10.09 6.85
C GLY A 156 -2.37 11.19 7.87
N GLY A 157 -1.10 11.62 7.95
CA GLY A 157 -0.58 12.44 9.04
C GLY A 157 -0.23 11.63 10.30
N GLY A 158 -0.14 10.29 10.18
CA GLY A 158 0.13 9.39 11.30
C GLY A 158 -1.06 9.23 12.25
N PRO A 159 -0.84 8.73 13.49
CA PRO A 159 -1.93 8.45 14.43
C PRO A 159 -2.75 9.67 14.88
N ALA A 160 -2.22 10.88 14.69
CA ALA A 160 -2.87 12.14 15.07
C ALA A 160 -3.29 13.00 13.86
N GLY A 161 -3.15 12.49 12.64
CA GLY A 161 -3.53 13.20 11.43
C GLY A 161 -5.03 13.17 11.15
N ASN A 162 -5.49 14.09 10.30
CA ASN A 162 -6.90 14.15 9.87
C ASN A 162 -7.18 13.34 8.60
N GLY A 163 -6.14 12.80 7.95
CA GLY A 163 -6.31 12.05 6.70
C GLY A 163 -6.61 12.91 5.46
N ASP A 164 -6.51 14.24 5.54
CA ASP A 164 -6.86 15.15 4.43
C ASP A 164 -6.08 14.84 3.14
N LEU A 165 -4.76 14.62 3.25
CA LEU A 165 -3.92 14.27 2.08
C LEU A 165 -4.30 12.90 1.51
N LEU A 166 -4.67 11.95 2.38
CA LEU A 166 -5.13 10.63 1.97
C LEU A 166 -6.49 10.75 1.24
N ALA A 167 -7.41 11.57 1.72
CA ALA A 167 -8.69 11.84 1.05
C ALA A 167 -8.47 12.49 -0.34
N VAL A 168 -7.57 13.49 -0.43
CA VAL A 168 -7.19 14.09 -1.72
C VAL A 168 -6.59 13.04 -2.66
N ALA A 169 -5.68 12.19 -2.16
CA ALA A 169 -5.08 11.11 -2.95
C ALA A 169 -6.13 10.13 -3.49
N VAL A 170 -7.13 9.76 -2.67
CA VAL A 170 -8.25 8.92 -3.10
C VAL A 170 -9.06 9.60 -4.21
N ILE A 171 -9.43 10.87 -4.04
CA ILE A 171 -10.21 11.61 -5.06
C ILE A 171 -9.44 11.67 -6.38
N VAL A 172 -8.17 12.05 -6.33
CA VAL A 172 -7.31 12.15 -7.52
C VAL A 172 -7.17 10.80 -8.22
N LEU A 173 -6.84 9.74 -7.47
CA LEU A 173 -6.72 8.39 -8.04
C LEU A 173 -8.03 7.88 -8.59
N PHE A 174 -9.15 8.17 -7.94
CA PHE A 174 -10.47 7.78 -8.43
C PHE A 174 -10.80 8.45 -9.77
N VAL A 175 -10.56 9.76 -9.89
CA VAL A 175 -10.73 10.49 -11.16
C VAL A 175 -9.83 9.94 -12.25
N ILE A 176 -8.55 9.68 -11.94
CA ILE A 176 -7.60 9.10 -12.90
C ILE A 176 -8.09 7.74 -13.40
N VAL A 177 -8.48 6.85 -12.49
CA VAL A 177 -8.99 5.51 -12.84
C VAL A 177 -10.26 5.62 -13.69
N LEU A 178 -11.17 6.53 -13.36
CA LEU A 178 -12.41 6.73 -14.12
C LEU A 178 -12.18 7.25 -15.55
N ILE A 179 -11.12 8.04 -15.77
CA ILE A 179 -10.76 8.53 -17.12
C ILE A 179 -10.11 7.43 -17.97
N ILE A 180 -9.41 6.49 -17.33
CA ILE A 180 -8.62 5.45 -18.00
C ILE A 180 -9.50 4.25 -18.39
N ILE A 181 -10.57 3.99 -17.64
CA ILE A 181 -11.59 2.95 -17.92
C ILE A 181 -12.59 3.47 -18.96
#